data_AF-A0A2Z7CQY7-F1
#
_entry.id   AF-A0A2Z7CQY7-F1
#
_cell.length_a   1.000
_cell.length_b   1.000
_cell.length_c   1.000
_cell.angle_alpha   90.00
_cell.angle_beta   90.00
_cell.angle_gamma   90.00
#
_symmetry.space_group_name_H-M   'P 1'
#
loop_
_entity.id
_entity.type
_entity.pdbx_description
1 polymer ?
#
loop_
_entity_poly.entity_id
_entity_poly.type
_entity_poly.pdbx_seq_one_letter_code
_entity_poly.pdbx_strand_id
1 'polypeptide(L)'
;MQDGEKRLLAFTKRGTVTHSDFSYRKGDWLVFGSETSGLPPEALLDCKSESLGGGTIRIPMVETYVRCLNLSVSVGIALYEASRQLNYEQLETSSEPCMNSIETPFLTEDIFA
;
A
#
# COMPACT_ATOMS: atom_id res chain seq x y z
N MET A 1 -6.76 14.75 6.67
CA MET A 1 -6.36 13.72 7.66
C MET A 1 -7.16 12.47 7.36
N GLN A 2 -6.56 11.43 6.78
CA GLN A 2 -7.25 10.14 6.59
C GLN A 2 -6.84 9.23 7.76
N ASP A 3 -7.60 9.32 8.84
CA ASP A 3 -7.48 8.51 10.04
C ASP A 3 -8.22 7.18 9.84
N GLY A 4 -7.77 6.42 8.84
CA GLY A 4 -8.24 5.05 8.59
C GLY A 4 -7.30 4.07 9.28
N GLU A 5 -7.87 3.04 9.91
CA GLU A 5 -7.13 1.92 10.51
C GLU A 5 -6.16 1.31 9.49
N LYS A 6 -4.85 1.52 9.71
CA LYS A 6 -3.80 1.06 8.80
C LYS A 6 -3.57 -0.42 9.04
N ARG A 7 -3.82 -1.24 8.01
CA ARG A 7 -3.63 -2.70 8.06
C ARG A 7 -2.36 -3.09 7.33
N LEU A 8 -1.51 -3.88 7.97
CA LEU A 8 -0.33 -4.48 7.36
C LEU A 8 -0.72 -5.80 6.69
N LEU A 9 -0.48 -5.92 5.39
CA LEU A 9 -0.79 -7.09 4.56
C LEU A 9 0.49 -7.77 4.11
N ALA A 10 0.84 -8.90 4.74
CA ALA A 10 2.06 -9.62 4.42
C ALA A 10 1.90 -10.53 3.20
N PHE A 11 2.63 -10.25 2.12
CA PHE A 11 2.68 -11.12 0.95
C PHE A 11 3.72 -12.22 1.14
N THR A 12 3.27 -13.48 1.13
CA THR A 12 4.13 -14.65 1.32
C THR A 12 3.56 -15.87 0.62
N LYS A 13 4.42 -16.79 0.17
CA LYS A 13 4.01 -18.05 -0.47
C LYS A 13 3.07 -18.86 0.41
N ARG A 14 3.21 -18.76 1.74
CA ARG A 14 2.41 -19.48 2.73
C ARG A 14 1.22 -18.67 3.26
N GLY A 15 0.78 -17.65 2.51
CA GLY A 15 -0.37 -16.83 2.86
C GLY A 15 -1.66 -17.66 2.91
N THR A 16 -2.60 -17.26 3.74
CA THR A 16 -3.86 -17.99 3.93
C THR A 16 -4.94 -17.54 2.95
N VAL A 17 -4.87 -16.30 2.46
CA VAL A 17 -5.85 -15.71 1.55
C VAL A 17 -5.23 -15.45 0.18
N THR A 18 -5.95 -15.77 -0.90
CA THR A 18 -5.53 -15.42 -2.26
C THR A 18 -5.61 -13.91 -2.46
N HIS A 19 -4.61 -13.32 -3.12
CA HIS A 19 -4.55 -11.87 -3.37
C HIS A 19 -5.81 -11.28 -4.03
N SER A 20 -6.51 -12.03 -4.88
CA SER A 20 -7.74 -11.59 -5.55
C SER A 20 -9.01 -11.73 -4.70
N ASP A 21 -8.99 -12.59 -3.69
CA ASP A 21 -10.14 -12.85 -2.80
C ASP A 21 -10.13 -11.91 -1.59
N PHE A 22 -9.00 -11.24 -1.36
CA PHE A 22 -8.85 -10.26 -0.29
C PHE A 22 -9.55 -8.94 -0.64
N SER A 23 -10.23 -8.32 0.32
CA SER A 23 -10.87 -7.01 0.15
C SER A 23 -9.92 -5.87 0.57
N TYR A 24 -9.27 -5.26 -0.41
CA TYR A 24 -8.37 -4.13 -0.18
C TYR A 24 -9.13 -2.86 0.16
N ARG A 25 -8.49 -2.00 0.95
CA ARG A 25 -9.02 -0.71 1.40
C ARG A 25 -7.94 0.34 1.27
N LYS A 26 -8.38 1.59 1.12
CA LYS A 26 -7.48 2.73 1.19
C LYS A 26 -6.78 2.75 2.56
N GLY A 27 -5.45 2.90 2.54
CA GLY A 27 -4.65 2.86 3.76
C GLY A 27 -4.09 1.48 4.12
N ASP A 28 -4.35 0.44 3.33
CA ASP A 28 -3.66 -0.85 3.46
C ASP A 28 -2.18 -0.72 3.05
N TRP A 29 -1.30 -1.39 3.80
CA TRP A 29 0.14 -1.42 3.55
C TRP A 29 0.52 -2.80 3.03
N LEU A 30 1.00 -2.87 1.79
CA LEU A 30 1.45 -4.11 1.18
C LEU A 30 2.91 -4.39 1.59
N VAL A 31 3.11 -5.40 2.41
CA VAL A 31 4.42 -5.72 3.01
C VAL A 31 5.04 -6.92 2.29
N PHE A 32 6.25 -6.73 1.76
CA PHE A 32 7.00 -7.75 1.05
C PHE A 32 8.35 -8.00 1.71
N GLY A 33 8.78 -9.25 1.65
CA GLY A 33 10.09 -9.67 2.12
C GLY A 33 11.18 -9.43 1.09
N SER A 34 12.43 -9.58 1.54
CA SER A 34 13.57 -9.65 0.61
C SER A 34 13.44 -10.87 -0.31
N GLU A 35 13.97 -10.79 -1.53
CA GLU A 35 13.92 -11.92 -2.49
C GLU A 35 14.68 -13.14 -1.96
N THR A 36 15.75 -12.93 -1.20
CA THR A 36 16.60 -14.00 -0.66
C THR A 36 16.05 -14.61 0.62
N SER A 37 15.64 -13.77 1.58
CA SER A 37 15.33 -14.22 2.96
C SER A 37 13.84 -14.13 3.30
N GLY A 38 13.01 -13.56 2.43
CA GLY A 38 11.60 -13.33 2.71
C GLY A 38 11.38 -12.29 3.81
N LEU A 39 10.21 -12.38 4.47
CA LEU A 39 9.85 -11.55 5.63
C LEU A 39 10.40 -12.16 6.91
N PRO A 40 11.01 -11.35 7.81
CA PRO A 40 11.42 -11.84 9.11
C PRO A 40 10.20 -12.30 9.94
N PRO A 41 10.35 -13.32 10.81
CA PRO A 41 9.25 -13.86 11.61
C PRO A 41 8.52 -12.79 12.42
N GLU A 42 9.23 -11.81 12.94
CA GLU A 42 8.69 -10.70 13.74
C GLU A 42 7.71 -9.86 12.91
N ALA A 43 8.09 -9.48 11.69
CA ALA A 43 7.20 -8.74 10.79
C ALA A 43 5.96 -9.56 10.38
N LEU A 44 6.11 -10.88 10.22
CA LEU A 44 4.96 -11.76 9.96
C LEU A 44 4.02 -11.87 11.16
N LEU A 45 4.54 -11.78 12.39
CA LEU A 45 3.72 -11.75 13.60
C LEU A 45 2.95 -10.44 13.70
N ASP A 46 3.60 -9.31 13.43
CA ASP A 46 2.95 -7.99 13.42
C ASP A 46 1.80 -7.94 12.39
N CYS A 47 2.01 -8.49 11.20
CA CYS A 47 0.97 -8.58 10.16
C CYS A 47 -0.17 -9.55 10.48
N LYS A 48 -0.01 -10.43 11.48
CA LYS A 48 -1.05 -11.35 11.98
C LYS A 48 -1.73 -10.85 13.24
N SER A 49 -1.16 -9.86 13.92
CA SER A 49 -1.73 -9.31 15.15
C SER A 49 -3.06 -8.61 14.86
N GLU A 50 -4.06 -8.83 15.70
CA GLU A 50 -5.38 -8.15 15.60
C GLU A 50 -5.27 -6.62 15.65
N SER A 51 -4.20 -6.08 16.24
CA SER A 51 -4.01 -4.62 16.42
C SER A 51 -3.49 -3.86 15.20
N LEU A 52 -2.80 -4.54 14.28
CA LEU A 52 -2.07 -3.93 13.16
C LEU A 52 -2.19 -4.75 11.86
N GLY A 53 -2.56 -6.01 11.96
CA GLY A 53 -2.43 -7.02 10.92
C GLY A 53 -3.70 -7.24 10.15
N GLY A 54 -3.67 -6.98 8.85
CA GLY A 54 -4.74 -7.39 7.93
C GLY A 54 -4.60 -8.83 7.43
N GLY A 55 -3.55 -9.54 7.84
CA GLY A 55 -3.34 -10.96 7.57
C GLY A 55 -2.23 -11.26 6.56
N THR A 56 -2.15 -12.53 6.15
CA THR A 56 -1.16 -13.02 5.18
C THR A 56 -1.81 -13.37 3.84
N ILE A 57 -1.28 -12.80 2.77
CA ILE A 57 -1.80 -12.91 1.42
C ILE A 57 -0.82 -13.70 0.56
N ARG A 58 -1.32 -14.53 -0.36
CA ARG A 58 -0.52 -15.25 -1.35
C ARG A 58 -0.95 -14.94 -2.78
N ILE A 59 0.02 -14.93 -3.69
CA ILE A 59 -0.22 -14.97 -5.14
C ILE A 59 -0.20 -16.45 -5.55
N PRO A 60 -1.27 -16.99 -6.15
CA PRO A 60 -1.29 -18.37 -6.61
C PRO A 60 -0.15 -18.65 -7.58
N MET A 61 0.56 -19.75 -7.34
CA MET A 61 1.64 -20.25 -8.19
C MET A 61 1.52 -21.76 -8.29
N VAL A 62 1.95 -22.34 -9.42
CA VAL A 62 2.03 -23.79 -9.59
C VAL A 62 3.19 -24.33 -8.75
N GLU A 63 2.94 -25.12 -7.72
CA GLU A 63 3.98 -25.47 -6.75
C GLU A 63 5.02 -26.48 -7.24
N THR A 64 4.73 -27.17 -8.35
CA THR A 64 5.46 -28.37 -8.78
C THR A 64 6.81 -28.09 -9.46
N TYR A 65 6.96 -26.95 -10.17
CA TYR A 65 8.17 -26.69 -10.98
C TYR A 65 8.66 -25.24 -11.03
N VAL A 66 7.93 -24.26 -10.48
CA VAL A 66 8.35 -22.85 -10.57
C VAL A 66 9.04 -22.37 -9.29
N ARG A 67 10.15 -21.62 -9.51
CA ARG A 67 10.72 -20.75 -8.49
C ARG A 67 9.71 -19.66 -8.12
N CYS A 68 9.83 -19.10 -6.92
CA CYS A 68 9.00 -17.95 -6.52
C CYS A 68 9.04 -16.86 -7.60
N LEU A 69 7.94 -16.14 -7.75
CA LEU A 69 7.93 -14.93 -8.58
C LEU A 69 9.02 -13.97 -8.11
N ASN A 70 9.63 -13.28 -9.06
CA ASN A 70 10.52 -12.17 -8.72
C ASN A 70 9.76 -11.14 -7.87
N LEU A 71 10.48 -10.46 -6.97
CA LEU A 71 9.90 -9.49 -6.04
C LEU A 71 9.14 -8.37 -6.78
N SER A 72 9.71 -7.82 -7.86
CA SER A 72 9.06 -6.74 -8.63
C SER A 72 7.75 -7.18 -9.27
N VAL A 73 7.69 -8.41 -9.80
CA VAL A 73 6.48 -8.98 -10.39
C VAL A 73 5.42 -9.20 -9.31
N SER A 74 5.83 -9.70 -8.15
CA SER A 74 4.93 -9.92 -7.01
C SER A 74 4.32 -8.61 -6.51
N VAL A 75 5.14 -7.56 -6.38
CA VAL A 75 4.70 -6.22 -6.00
C VAL A 75 3.74 -5.66 -7.05
N GLY A 76 4.08 -5.78 -8.34
CA GLY A 76 3.23 -5.32 -9.44
C GLY A 76 1.85 -5.98 -9.43
N ILE A 77 1.77 -7.30 -9.29
CA ILE A 77 0.51 -8.05 -9.20
C ILE A 77 -0.35 -7.54 -8.04
N ALA A 78 0.24 -7.48 -6.85
CA ALA A 78 -0.48 -7.06 -5.64
C ALA A 78 -0.97 -5.61 -5.74
N LEU A 79 -0.11 -4.70 -6.19
CA LEU A 79 -0.43 -3.28 -6.31
C LEU A 79 -1.56 -3.05 -7.32
N TYR A 80 -1.51 -3.71 -8.47
CA TYR A 80 -2.53 -3.54 -9.50
C TYR A 80 -3.86 -4.21 -9.13
N GLU A 81 -3.85 -5.33 -8.41
CA GLU A 81 -5.10 -5.92 -7.90
C GLU A 81 -5.75 -5.03 -6.84
N ALA A 82 -4.96 -4.52 -5.88
CA ALA A 82 -5.46 -3.56 -4.90
C ALA A 82 -5.99 -2.30 -5.58
N SER A 83 -5.25 -1.77 -6.57
CA SER A 83 -5.69 -0.61 -7.35
C SER A 83 -6.99 -0.89 -8.10
N ARG A 84 -7.13 -2.07 -8.73
CA ARG A 84 -8.33 -2.47 -9.46
C ARG A 84 -9.55 -2.50 -8.54
N GLN A 85 -9.44 -3.04 -7.33
CA GLN A 85 -10.54 -3.04 -6.35
C GLN A 85 -10.89 -1.64 -5.84
N LEU A 86 -9.91 -0.74 -5.80
CA LEU A 86 -10.05 0.67 -5.43
C LEU A 86 -10.33 1.58 -6.64
N ASN A 87 -10.82 1.03 -7.74
CA ASN A 87 -11.17 1.75 -8.98
C ASN A 87 -10.04 2.63 -9.54
N TYR A 88 -8.78 2.30 -9.26
CA TYR A 88 -7.60 3.08 -9.65
C TYR A 88 -7.61 4.55 -9.17
N GLU A 89 -8.41 4.90 -8.16
CA GLU A 89 -8.56 6.29 -7.64
C GLU A 89 -7.22 6.94 -7.26
N GLN A 90 -6.23 6.13 -6.86
CA GLN A 90 -4.89 6.58 -6.48
C GLN A 90 -3.96 6.89 -7.66
N LEU A 91 -4.31 6.45 -8.87
CA LEU A 91 -3.59 6.73 -10.11
C LEU A 91 -4.24 7.88 -10.89
N GLU A 92 -5.46 8.27 -10.54
CA GLU A 92 -6.08 9.48 -11.05
C GLU A 92 -5.34 10.67 -10.45
N THR A 93 -4.54 11.34 -11.26
CA THR A 93 -4.04 12.67 -10.92
C THR A 93 -5.25 13.55 -10.73
N SER A 94 -5.52 13.97 -9.49
CA SER A 94 -6.27 15.21 -9.30
C SER A 94 -5.44 16.28 -9.99
N SER A 95 -5.87 16.70 -11.19
CA SER A 95 -5.51 18.01 -11.69
C SER A 95 -6.09 18.98 -10.67
N GLU A 96 -5.36 19.28 -9.60
CA GLU A 96 -5.59 20.55 -8.94
C GLU A 96 -5.41 21.59 -10.03
N PRO A 97 -6.41 22.44 -10.32
CA PRO A 97 -6.10 23.66 -11.02
C PRO A 97 -5.08 24.35 -10.13
N CYS A 98 -3.88 24.57 -10.67
CA CYS A 98 -2.94 25.55 -10.13
C CYS A 98 -3.78 26.80 -9.85
N MET A 99 -4.11 27.03 -8.56
CA MET A 99 -4.81 28.23 -8.19
C MET A 99 -3.88 29.36 -8.60
N ASN A 100 -4.31 30.12 -9.61
CA ASN A 100 -3.76 31.42 -9.93
C ASN A 100 -3.70 32.20 -8.61
N SER A 101 -2.52 32.35 -8.04
CA SER A 101 -2.25 33.36 -7.03
C SER A 101 -2.41 34.70 -7.71
N ILE A 102 -3.66 35.18 -7.71
CA ILE A 102 -4.01 36.56 -8.02
C ILE A 102 -3.20 37.45 -7.07
N GLU A 103 -2.46 38.37 -7.67
CA GLU A 103 -1.74 39.48 -7.06
C GLU A 103 -2.63 40.17 -6.01
N THR A 104 -2.20 40.36 -4.76
CA THR A 104 -1.65 41.62 -4.18
C THR A 104 -2.00 41.64 -2.67
N PRO A 105 -1.44 42.53 -1.84
CA PRO A 105 -0.06 42.98 -1.72
C PRO A 105 0.46 42.82 -0.25
N PHE A 106 1.77 43.03 -0.10
CA PHE A 106 2.51 43.07 1.15
C PHE A 106 1.77 43.77 2.30
N LEU A 107 1.60 43.07 3.43
CA LEU A 107 1.43 43.71 4.73
C LEU A 107 2.73 44.43 5.08
N THR A 108 2.75 45.75 4.89
CA THR A 108 3.62 46.65 5.65
C THR A 108 2.73 47.73 6.22
N GLU A 109 2.37 47.61 7.50
CA GLU A 109 2.12 48.72 8.41
C GLU A 109 2.02 48.13 9.82
N ASP A 110 2.99 48.50 10.66
CA ASP A 110 2.95 48.60 12.13
C ASP A 110 4.39 48.49 12.70
N ILE A 111 5.22 49.49 12.37
CA ILE A 111 6.41 49.85 13.16
C ILE A 111 6.30 51.34 13.48
N PHE A 112 5.40 51.68 14.40
CA PHE A 112 5.49 52.87 15.25
C PHE A 112 4.80 52.57 16.59
N ALA A 113 5.61 52.18 17.58
CA ALA A 113 5.34 52.34 19.00
C ALA A 113 6.68 52.57 19.70
#